data_AF-A0A550BUN4-F1
#
_entry.id   AF-A0A550BUN4-F1
#
_cell.length_a   1.000
_cell.length_b   1.000
_cell.length_c   1.000
_cell.angle_alpha   90.00
_cell.angle_beta   90.00
_cell.angle_gamma   90.00
#
_symmetry.space_group_name_H-M   'P 1'
#
loop_
_entity.id
_entity.type
_entity.pdbx_description
1 polymer ?
#
loop_
_entity_poly.entity_id
_entity_poly.type
_entity_poly.pdbx_seq_one_letter_code
_entity_poly.pdbx_strand_id
1 'polypeptide(L)'
;MRIEKCYFCSTNVYPGHGSAFVRNDAKVFRFCTSKCHKNFKMKRNPRKVRWTKAFRKAAGKEMTIDSTIEFEKRRNVPVRYDRELVQTTIKAMRRVGEIKQKREHAFWKNRMAVAREKQKAHRRKVSEAVKAKASVKLVQPMSGIESPESTKIREKIKVPAKKSRSALVPGGGQSMSMDID
;
A
#
# COMPACT_ATOMS: atom_id res chain seq x y z
N MET A 1 -23.69 22.69 1.91
CA MET A 1 -22.95 21.67 2.69
C MET A 1 -21.73 21.21 1.89
N ARG A 2 -20.51 21.22 2.45
CA ARG A 2 -19.28 20.83 1.72
C ARG A 2 -18.71 19.54 2.30
N ILE A 3 -18.41 18.57 1.44
CA ILE A 3 -17.65 17.37 1.80
C ILE A 3 -16.17 17.72 1.67
N GLU A 4 -15.44 17.60 2.77
CA GLU A 4 -14.00 17.87 2.78
C GLU A 4 -13.20 16.58 2.67
N LYS A 5 -11.91 16.70 2.34
CA LYS A 5 -10.99 15.56 2.31
C LYS A 5 -10.14 15.60 3.56
N CYS A 6 -9.98 14.45 4.20
CA CYS A 6 -9.07 14.32 5.33
C CYS A 6 -7.62 14.53 4.87
N TYR A 7 -6.86 15.29 5.65
CA TYR A 7 -5.45 15.57 5.37
C TYR A 7 -4.59 14.30 5.30
N PHE A 8 -4.84 13.33 6.19
CA PHE A 8 -4.00 12.14 6.30
C PHE A 8 -4.45 10.98 5.40
N CYS A 9 -5.75 10.64 5.47
CA CYS A 9 -6.32 9.48 4.78
C CYS A 9 -6.77 9.81 3.34
N SER A 10 -7.02 11.09 3.03
CA SER A 10 -7.71 11.60 1.83
C SER A 10 -9.12 11.04 1.60
N THR A 11 -9.71 10.39 2.61
CA THR A 11 -11.13 9.99 2.62
C THR A 11 -12.03 11.21 2.79
N ASN A 12 -13.27 11.09 2.34
CA ASN A 12 -14.30 12.09 2.54
C ASN A 12 -14.62 12.28 4.04
N VAL A 13 -14.81 13.53 4.45
CA VAL A 13 -15.25 13.94 5.78
C VAL A 13 -16.58 14.65 5.62
N TYR A 14 -17.63 14.03 6.16
CA TYR A 14 -18.96 14.60 6.19
C TYR A 14 -19.11 15.57 7.39
N PRO A 15 -19.97 16.58 7.29
CA PRO A 15 -20.27 17.47 8.41
C PRO A 15 -20.70 16.71 9.67
N GLY A 16 -20.24 17.18 10.83
CA GLY A 16 -20.45 16.50 12.12
C GLY A 16 -19.51 15.31 12.38
N HIS A 17 -18.65 14.94 11.43
CA HIS A 17 -17.73 13.81 11.58
C HIS A 17 -16.27 14.24 11.68
N GLY A 18 -15.51 13.57 12.54
CA GLY A 18 -14.06 13.73 12.65
C GLY A 18 -13.65 14.92 13.52
N SER A 19 -12.45 15.45 13.29
CA SER A 19 -11.93 16.61 14.03
C SER A 19 -11.18 17.57 13.10
N ALA A 20 -11.17 18.85 13.47
CA ALA A 20 -10.36 19.86 12.82
C ALA A 20 -9.29 20.35 13.80
N PHE A 21 -8.05 20.46 13.32
CA PHE A 21 -6.94 21.06 14.04
C PHE A 21 -6.50 22.32 13.30
N VAL A 22 -6.52 23.45 13.99
CA VAL A 22 -6.04 24.73 13.46
C VAL A 22 -4.65 24.96 14.03
N ARG A 23 -3.67 25.14 13.15
CA ARG A 23 -2.30 25.47 13.54
C ARG A 23 -2.11 26.98 13.49
N ASN A 24 -1.10 27.48 14.22
CA ASN A 24 -0.78 28.91 14.33
C ASN A 24 -0.59 29.62 12.97
N ASP A 25 -0.21 28.91 11.91
CA ASP A 25 -0.11 29.44 10.53
C ASP A 25 -1.47 29.55 9.81
N ALA A 26 -2.57 29.57 10.57
CA ALA A 26 -3.95 29.55 10.12
C ALA A 26 -4.32 28.36 9.21
N LYS A 27 -3.49 27.31 9.13
CA LYS A 27 -3.81 26.11 8.35
C LYS A 27 -4.74 25.19 9.12
N VAL A 28 -5.86 24.86 8.48
CA VAL A 28 -6.87 23.95 9.00
C VAL A 28 -6.62 22.54 8.47
N PHE A 29 -6.33 21.62 9.38
CA PHE A 29 -6.20 20.20 9.08
C PHE A 29 -7.46 19.46 9.52
N ARG A 30 -8.20 18.91 8.56
CA ARG A 30 -9.36 18.06 8.86
C ARG A 30 -8.98 16.59 8.87
N PHE A 31 -9.52 15.85 9.84
CA PHE A 31 -9.28 14.43 10.00
C PHE A 31 -10.58 13.63 9.94
N CYS A 32 -10.55 12.53 9.20
CA CYS A 32 -11.67 11.60 9.09
C CYS A 32 -11.96 10.92 10.45
N THR A 33 -10.94 10.46 11.17
CA THR A 33 -11.07 9.73 12.43
C THR A 33 -9.92 10.04 13.40
N SER A 34 -10.09 9.66 14.67
CA SER A 34 -9.05 9.76 15.70
C SER A 34 -7.74 9.05 15.32
N LYS A 35 -7.81 7.96 14.54
CA LYS A 35 -6.63 7.28 13.97
C LYS A 35 -5.77 8.23 13.13
N CYS A 36 -6.39 9.03 12.26
CA CYS A 36 -5.68 9.97 11.41
C CYS A 36 -5.09 11.11 12.22
N HIS A 37 -5.86 11.63 13.19
CA HIS A 37 -5.42 12.68 14.09
C HIS A 37 -4.23 12.24 14.95
N LYS A 38 -4.26 11.03 15.54
CA LYS A 38 -3.12 10.47 16.31
C LYS A 38 -1.89 10.26 15.43
N ASN A 39 -2.04 9.74 14.21
CA ASN A 39 -0.90 9.59 13.29
C ASN A 39 -0.27 10.91 12.88
N PHE A 40 -1.08 11.96 12.72
CA PHE A 40 -0.61 13.31 12.48
C PHE A 40 0.16 13.87 13.69
N LYS A 41 -0.36 13.69 14.91
CA LYS A 41 0.34 14.06 16.16
C LYS A 41 1.68 13.34 16.32
N MET A 42 1.74 12.05 15.94
CA MET A 42 2.97 11.27 15.88
C MET A 42 3.92 11.67 14.73
N LYS A 43 3.63 12.75 13.99
CA LYS A 43 4.41 13.25 12.85
C LYS A 43 4.70 12.18 11.78
N ARG A 44 3.82 11.19 11.63
CA ARG A 44 4.00 10.15 10.60
C ARG A 44 3.74 10.74 9.21
N ASN A 45 4.61 10.46 8.26
CA ASN A 45 4.43 10.93 6.88
C ASN A 45 3.36 10.07 6.16
N PRO A 46 2.23 10.65 5.71
CA PRO A 46 1.19 9.89 5.02
C PRO A 46 1.68 9.23 3.72
N ARG A 47 2.72 9.75 3.06
CA ARG A 47 3.34 9.14 1.88
C ARG A 47 4.10 7.85 2.16
N LYS A 48 4.46 7.58 3.42
CA LYS A 48 5.12 6.33 3.87
C LYS A 48 4.13 5.32 4.47
N VAL A 49 2.93 5.76 4.82
CA VAL A 49 1.91 4.92 5.47
C VAL A 49 1.06 4.19 4.42
N ARG A 50 1.24 2.86 4.32
CA ARG A 50 0.76 2.02 3.22
C ARG A 50 -0.74 2.08 2.89
N TRP A 51 -1.59 2.37 3.89
CA TRP A 51 -3.05 2.36 3.73
C TRP A 51 -3.63 3.69 3.24
N THR A 52 -2.85 4.77 3.26
CA THR A 52 -3.34 6.09 2.81
C THR A 52 -3.44 6.16 1.29
N LYS A 53 -4.30 7.03 0.79
CA LYS A 53 -4.38 7.36 -0.64
C LYS A 53 -3.10 8.05 -1.14
N ALA A 54 -2.47 8.88 -0.30
CA ALA A 54 -1.21 9.54 -0.63
C ALA A 54 -0.09 8.53 -0.95
N PHE A 55 0.09 7.50 -0.12
CA PHE A 55 1.04 6.41 -0.40
C PHE A 55 0.67 5.67 -1.69
N ARG A 56 -0.62 5.37 -1.89
CA ARG A 56 -1.08 4.64 -3.09
C ARG A 56 -0.80 5.41 -4.38
N LYS A 57 -1.03 6.73 -4.40
CA LYS A 57 -0.69 7.59 -5.55
C LYS A 57 0.82 7.64 -5.80
N ALA A 58 1.62 7.88 -4.76
CA ALA A 58 3.08 7.94 -4.88
C ALA A 58 3.72 6.61 -5.33
N ALA A 59 3.15 5.48 -4.88
CA ALA A 59 3.63 4.14 -5.25
C ALA A 59 3.02 3.60 -6.56
N GLY A 60 2.38 4.44 -7.38
CA GLY A 60 1.79 4.03 -8.67
C GLY A 60 0.65 3.02 -8.54
N LYS A 61 -0.05 2.99 -7.39
CA LYS A 61 -1.15 2.06 -7.14
C LYS A 61 -2.52 2.57 -7.60
N GLU A 62 -2.63 3.83 -7.95
CA GLU A 62 -3.82 4.51 -8.44
C GLU A 62 -3.47 5.30 -9.69
N MET A 63 -4.47 5.56 -10.53
CA MET A 63 -4.33 6.42 -11.69
C MET A 63 -4.20 7.88 -11.21
N THR A 64 -3.05 8.51 -11.47
CA THR A 64 -2.74 9.88 -11.01
C THR A 64 -2.99 10.94 -12.07
N ILE A 65 -2.71 10.62 -13.33
CA ILE A 65 -2.81 11.52 -14.49
C ILE A 65 -3.99 11.02 -15.33
N ASP A 66 -5.13 11.70 -15.23
CA ASP A 66 -6.31 11.40 -16.04
C ASP A 66 -7.21 12.63 -16.17
N SER A 67 -7.80 12.81 -17.35
CA SER A 67 -8.68 13.95 -17.64
C SER A 67 -9.95 13.96 -16.79
N THR A 68 -10.40 12.81 -16.26
CA THR A 68 -11.58 12.79 -15.38
C THR A 68 -11.33 13.48 -14.03
N ILE A 69 -10.08 13.59 -13.59
CA ILE A 69 -9.71 14.19 -12.30
C ILE A 69 -9.80 15.71 -12.36
N GLU A 70 -9.58 16.31 -13.52
CA GLU A 70 -9.60 17.76 -13.73
C GLU A 70 -10.97 18.39 -13.47
N PHE A 71 -12.04 17.60 -13.60
CA PHE A 71 -13.40 18.03 -13.28
C PHE A 71 -13.63 18.29 -11.78
N GLU A 72 -12.84 17.70 -10.88
CA GLU A 72 -12.95 17.89 -9.40
C GLU A 72 -12.26 19.19 -8.91
N LYS A 73 -11.81 20.07 -9.83
CA LYS A 73 -11.08 21.30 -9.47
C LYS A 73 -11.91 22.27 -8.62
N ARG A 74 -11.25 22.93 -7.67
CA ARG A 74 -11.85 24.03 -6.89
C ARG A 74 -12.00 25.25 -7.77
N ARG A 75 -13.23 25.77 -7.90
CA ARG A 75 -13.53 27.02 -8.58
C ARG A 75 -13.62 28.14 -7.55
N ASN A 76 -12.81 29.19 -7.73
CA ASN A 76 -12.81 30.37 -6.84
C ASN A 76 -13.71 31.48 -7.37
N VAL A 77 -14.03 31.46 -8.68
CA VAL A 77 -14.95 32.42 -9.32
C VAL A 77 -16.32 31.76 -9.46
N PRO A 78 -17.39 32.33 -8.86
CA PRO A 78 -18.74 31.84 -9.06
C PRO A 78 -19.27 32.26 -10.43
N VAL A 79 -20.18 31.45 -10.98
CA VAL A 79 -20.94 31.76 -12.19
C VAL A 79 -22.37 32.06 -11.76
N ARG A 80 -23.07 32.92 -12.51
CA ARG A 80 -24.51 33.13 -12.29
C ARG A 80 -25.27 31.81 -12.43
N TYR A 81 -26.31 31.66 -11.64
CA TYR A 81 -27.16 30.48 -11.70
C TYR A 81 -27.90 30.44 -13.04
N ASP A 82 -27.79 29.31 -13.71
CA ASP A 82 -28.56 28.97 -14.90
C ASP A 82 -29.05 27.53 -14.76
N ARG A 83 -30.36 27.33 -14.94
CA ARG A 83 -31.02 26.02 -14.78
C ARG A 83 -30.53 25.02 -15.82
N GLU A 84 -30.32 25.43 -17.06
CA GLU A 84 -29.87 24.56 -18.15
C GLU A 84 -28.43 24.09 -17.92
N LEU A 85 -27.57 25.02 -17.49
CA LEU A 85 -26.19 24.73 -17.09
C LEU A 85 -26.14 23.72 -15.93
N VAL A 86 -26.99 23.86 -14.93
CA VAL A 86 -27.03 22.92 -13.79
C VAL A 86 -27.49 21.54 -14.25
N GLN A 87 -28.52 21.44 -15.08
CA GLN A 87 -29.02 20.17 -15.59
C GLN A 87 -27.99 19.42 -16.45
N THR A 88 -27.32 20.13 -17.36
CA THR A 88 -26.25 19.57 -18.19
C THR A 88 -25.07 19.12 -17.33
N THR A 89 -24.70 19.89 -16.30
CA THR A 89 -23.63 19.54 -15.35
C THR A 89 -23.96 18.25 -14.59
N ILE A 90 -25.19 18.07 -14.10
CA ILE A 90 -25.59 16.85 -13.37
C ILE A 90 -25.51 15.62 -14.28
N LYS A 91 -25.96 15.73 -15.53
CA LYS A 91 -25.85 14.65 -16.53
C LYS A 91 -24.37 14.32 -16.81
N ALA A 92 -23.54 15.34 -17.02
CA ALA A 92 -22.11 15.18 -17.25
C ALA A 92 -21.38 14.52 -16.06
N MET A 93 -21.72 14.90 -14.82
CA MET A 93 -21.11 14.32 -13.61
C MET A 93 -21.32 12.80 -13.51
N ARG A 94 -22.52 12.30 -13.82
CA ARG A 94 -22.80 10.86 -13.85
C ARG A 94 -21.93 10.15 -14.89
N ARG A 95 -21.89 10.70 -16.11
CA ARG A 95 -21.11 10.15 -17.22
C ARG A 95 -19.61 10.11 -16.92
N VAL A 96 -19.07 11.20 -16.37
CA VAL A 96 -17.65 11.27 -15.96
C VAL A 96 -17.34 10.24 -14.87
N GLY A 97 -18.27 10.03 -13.93
CA GLY A 97 -18.15 8.99 -12.89
C GLY A 97 -18.01 7.58 -13.46
N GLU A 98 -18.83 7.21 -14.44
CA GLU A 98 -18.74 5.91 -15.13
C GLU A 98 -17.41 5.74 -15.87
N ILE A 99 -16.98 6.77 -16.60
CA ILE A 99 -15.71 6.75 -17.35
C ILE A 99 -14.54 6.55 -16.39
N LYS A 100 -14.54 7.28 -15.27
CA LYS A 100 -13.53 7.16 -14.22
C LYS A 100 -13.47 5.74 -13.65
N GLN A 101 -14.60 5.15 -13.30
CA GLN A 101 -14.65 3.77 -12.79
C GLN A 101 -14.12 2.76 -13.80
N LYS A 102 -14.50 2.89 -15.08
CA LYS A 102 -14.00 2.02 -16.17
C LYS A 102 -12.48 2.13 -16.33
N ARG A 103 -11.94 3.36 -16.33
CA ARG A 103 -10.50 3.64 -16.43
C ARG A 103 -9.72 3.12 -15.23
N GLU A 104 -10.20 3.35 -14.01
CA GLU A 104 -9.60 2.83 -12.78
C GLU A 104 -9.57 1.30 -12.77
N HIS A 105 -10.65 0.65 -13.22
CA HIS A 105 -10.72 -0.80 -13.32
C HIS A 105 -9.75 -1.36 -14.37
N ALA A 106 -9.63 -0.72 -15.53
CA ALA A 106 -8.65 -1.09 -16.55
C ALA A 106 -7.21 -0.96 -16.02
N PHE A 107 -6.89 0.14 -15.33
CA PHE A 107 -5.59 0.33 -14.69
C PHE A 107 -5.28 -0.76 -13.65
N TRP A 108 -6.28 -1.11 -12.84
CA TRP A 108 -6.14 -2.20 -11.87
C TRP A 108 -5.87 -3.55 -12.57
N LYS A 109 -6.62 -3.87 -13.63
CA LYS A 109 -6.43 -5.10 -14.42
C LYS A 109 -5.02 -5.20 -14.99
N ASN A 110 -4.54 -4.14 -15.64
CA ASN A 110 -3.19 -4.10 -16.23
C ASN A 110 -2.11 -4.29 -15.16
N ARG A 111 -2.27 -3.65 -14.00
CA ARG A 111 -1.34 -3.82 -12.88
C ARG A 111 -1.37 -5.24 -12.30
N MET A 112 -2.55 -5.86 -12.19
CA MET A 112 -2.67 -7.23 -11.68
C MET A 112 -2.14 -8.27 -12.67
N ALA A 113 -2.22 -8.02 -13.98
CA ALA A 113 -1.65 -8.91 -15.01
C ALA A 113 -0.14 -9.09 -14.83
N VAL A 114 0.61 -7.99 -14.65
CA VAL A 114 2.06 -8.02 -14.38
C VAL A 114 2.38 -8.80 -13.10
N ALA A 115 1.59 -8.62 -12.04
CA ALA A 115 1.78 -9.38 -10.81
C ALA A 115 1.51 -10.88 -11.00
N ARG A 116 0.50 -11.24 -11.80
CA ARG A 116 0.14 -12.63 -12.10
C ARG A 116 1.24 -13.36 -12.86
N GLU A 117 1.90 -12.70 -13.81
CA GLU A 117 3.04 -13.27 -14.55
C GLU A 117 4.23 -13.56 -13.63
N LYS A 118 4.59 -12.61 -12.77
CA LYS A 118 5.65 -12.80 -11.76
C LYS A 118 5.34 -13.96 -10.82
N GLN A 119 4.09 -14.07 -10.37
CA GLN A 119 3.65 -15.20 -9.53
C GLN A 119 3.72 -16.54 -10.27
N LYS A 120 3.30 -16.61 -11.54
CA LYS A 120 3.42 -17.82 -12.37
C LYS A 120 4.88 -18.23 -12.53
N ALA A 121 5.77 -17.28 -12.85
CA ALA A 121 7.21 -17.54 -12.97
C ALA A 121 7.81 -18.04 -11.65
N HIS A 122 7.47 -17.41 -10.52
CA HIS A 122 7.90 -17.87 -9.20
C HIS A 122 7.40 -19.29 -8.91
N ARG A 123 6.12 -19.59 -9.19
CA ARG A 123 5.56 -20.94 -9.02
C ARG A 123 6.27 -21.98 -9.88
N ARG A 124 6.59 -21.67 -11.15
CA ARG A 124 7.37 -22.54 -12.04
C ARG A 124 8.76 -22.83 -11.45
N LYS A 125 9.50 -21.78 -11.06
CA LYS A 125 10.82 -21.92 -10.42
C LYS A 125 10.76 -22.76 -9.14
N VAL A 126 9.74 -22.55 -8.29
CA VAL A 126 9.54 -23.37 -7.09
C VAL A 126 9.25 -24.82 -7.45
N SER A 127 8.39 -25.07 -8.44
CA SER A 127 8.07 -26.43 -8.87
C SER A 127 9.27 -27.16 -9.47
N GLU A 128 10.11 -26.47 -10.25
CA GLU A 128 11.36 -27.00 -10.80
C GLU A 128 12.37 -27.27 -9.69
N ALA A 129 12.52 -26.36 -8.71
CA ALA A 129 13.39 -26.57 -7.56
C ALA A 129 12.93 -27.73 -6.67
N VAL A 130 11.61 -27.95 -6.51
CA VAL A 130 11.06 -29.10 -5.80
C VAL A 130 11.33 -30.39 -6.57
N LYS A 131 11.12 -30.41 -7.89
CA LYS A 131 11.44 -31.55 -8.75
C LYS A 131 12.93 -31.90 -8.72
N ALA A 132 13.82 -30.90 -8.82
CA ALA A 132 15.27 -31.09 -8.75
C ALA A 132 15.73 -31.66 -7.40
N LYS A 133 15.08 -31.26 -6.30
CA LYS A 133 15.35 -31.83 -4.96
C LYS A 133 14.83 -33.27 -4.82
N ALA A 134 13.71 -33.59 -5.48
CA ALA A 134 13.16 -34.94 -5.49
C ALA A 134 13.95 -35.90 -6.41
N SER A 135 14.60 -35.39 -7.46
CA SER A 135 15.43 -36.19 -8.38
C SER A 135 16.83 -36.50 -7.84
N VAL A 136 17.26 -35.89 -6.73
CA VAL A 136 18.45 -36.34 -5.99
C VAL A 136 18.08 -37.63 -5.27
N LYS A 137 18.22 -38.74 -5.97
CA LYS A 137 18.03 -40.10 -5.47
C LYS A 137 19.08 -40.35 -4.39
N LEU A 138 18.62 -40.56 -3.15
CA LEU A 138 19.46 -40.96 -2.02
C LEU A 138 20.04 -42.36 -2.34
N VAL A 139 21.30 -42.43 -2.77
CA VAL A 139 22.04 -43.69 -2.87
C VAL A 139 22.35 -44.12 -1.44
N GLN A 140 21.70 -45.20 -0.97
CA GLN A 140 22.08 -45.83 0.29
C GLN A 140 23.48 -46.45 0.13
N PRO A 141 24.46 -46.17 0.99
CA PRO A 141 25.68 -46.95 1.00
C PRO A 141 25.35 -48.36 1.51
N MET A 142 25.52 -49.37 0.65
CA MET A 142 25.50 -50.77 1.06
C MET A 142 26.75 -51.07 1.92
N SER A 143 26.52 -51.90 2.92
CA SER A 143 27.34 -52.28 4.07
C SER A 143 28.56 -53.17 3.79
N GLY A 144 29.59 -53.03 4.64
CA GLY A 144 30.53 -54.09 5.09
C GLY A 144 31.07 -53.71 6.49
N ILE A 145 30.52 -54.27 7.60
CA ILE A 145 31.08 -55.31 8.51
C ILE A 145 32.32 -54.77 9.28
N GLU A 146 32.38 -54.59 10.62
CA GLU A 146 32.05 -55.43 11.82
C GLU A 146 31.50 -54.62 13.04
N SER A 147 30.89 -55.32 14.01
CA SER A 147 30.16 -54.85 15.23
C SER A 147 31.01 -54.93 16.53
N PRO A 148 30.50 -54.76 17.79
CA PRO A 148 29.30 -54.12 18.38
C PRO A 148 29.69 -53.06 19.47
N GLU A 149 28.85 -52.16 20.01
CA GLU A 149 27.85 -52.35 21.08
C GLU A 149 27.17 -51.00 21.41
N SER A 150 25.97 -51.08 21.95
CA SER A 150 25.02 -50.00 22.17
C SER A 150 25.32 -49.06 23.34
N THR A 151 25.26 -47.74 23.11
CA THR A 151 24.83 -46.78 24.14
C THR A 151 23.75 -45.84 23.58
N LYS A 152 22.54 -45.92 24.14
CA LYS A 152 21.41 -45.05 23.78
C LYS A 152 21.58 -43.70 24.47
N ILE A 153 22.23 -42.73 23.82
CA ILE A 153 22.16 -41.32 24.24
C ILE A 153 21.03 -40.65 23.47
N ARG A 154 19.90 -40.40 24.15
CA ARG A 154 18.83 -39.55 23.62
C ARG A 154 19.26 -38.09 23.73
N GLU A 155 19.96 -37.57 22.73
CA GLU A 155 20.12 -36.12 22.61
C GLU A 155 18.79 -35.48 22.20
N LYS A 156 18.20 -34.72 23.14
CA LYS A 156 17.10 -33.81 22.85
C LYS A 156 17.59 -32.78 21.83
N ILE A 157 17.17 -32.93 20.58
CA ILE A 157 17.36 -31.90 19.56
C ILE A 157 16.59 -30.66 20.00
N LYS A 158 17.31 -29.69 20.58
CA LYS A 158 16.78 -28.38 20.92
C LYS A 158 16.69 -27.59 19.62
N VAL A 159 15.51 -27.56 19.00
CA VAL A 159 15.27 -26.74 17.81
C VAL A 159 15.49 -25.27 18.19
N PRO A 160 16.47 -24.56 17.60
CA PRO A 160 16.60 -23.15 17.86
C PRO A 160 15.41 -22.44 17.19
N ALA A 161 14.57 -21.79 17.99
CA ALA A 161 13.55 -20.89 17.48
C ALA A 161 14.24 -19.86 16.56
N LYS A 162 13.91 -19.88 15.25
CA LYS A 162 14.35 -18.84 14.32
C LYS A 162 13.85 -17.51 14.86
N LYS A 163 14.78 -16.69 15.40
CA LYS A 163 14.56 -15.26 15.59
C LYS A 163 14.03 -14.72 14.26
N SER A 164 12.86 -14.10 14.30
CA SER A 164 12.32 -13.36 13.17
C SER A 164 13.39 -12.35 12.74
N ARG A 165 14.02 -12.57 11.58
CA ARG A 165 14.91 -11.58 10.99
C ARG A 165 14.02 -10.39 10.63
N SER A 166 14.00 -9.38 11.49
CA SER A 166 13.46 -8.07 11.16
C SER A 166 14.16 -7.59 9.91
N ALA A 167 13.41 -7.30 8.85
CA ALA A 167 13.91 -6.64 7.64
C ALA A 167 14.20 -5.15 7.91
N LEU A 168 14.88 -4.84 9.02
CA LEU A 168 15.52 -3.56 9.25
C LEU A 168 16.96 -3.70 8.77
N VAL A 169 17.24 -3.13 7.61
CA VAL A 169 18.60 -2.70 7.29
C VAL A 169 18.95 -1.64 8.34
N PRO A 170 20.03 -1.78 9.13
CA PRO A 170 20.51 -0.67 9.95
C PRO A 170 21.02 0.38 8.96
N GLY A 171 20.22 1.41 8.71
CA GLY A 171 20.67 2.56 7.97
C GLY A 171 21.78 3.20 8.77
N GLY A 172 22.99 3.22 8.20
CA GLY A 172 24.12 3.96 8.73
C GLY A 172 23.70 5.40 9.01
N GLY A 173 24.06 5.89 10.18
CA GLY A 173 23.84 7.27 10.55
C GLY A 173 24.57 8.19 9.58
N GLN A 174 23.82 8.84 8.70
CA GLN A 174 24.19 10.13 8.13
C GLN A 174 23.07 11.09 8.50
N SER A 175 23.34 11.89 9.52
CA SER A 175 22.62 13.13 9.80
C SER A 175 22.82 14.06 8.62
N MET A 176 21.83 14.17 7.74
CA MET A 176 21.74 15.31 6.84
C MET A 176 20.93 16.38 7.58
N SER A 177 21.66 17.37 8.09
CA SER A 177 21.13 18.67 8.52
C SER A 177 20.28 19.25 7.39
N MET A 178 19.11 19.78 7.74
CA MET A 178 18.34 20.63 6.84
C MET A 178 18.81 22.06 7.07
N ASP A 179 19.57 22.58 6.11
CA ASP A 179 19.78 24.02 6.01
C ASP A 179 18.47 24.70 5.60
N ILE A 180 18.21 25.83 6.27
CA ILE A 180 17.02 26.66 6.16
C ILE A 180 17.34 27.77 5.18
N ASP A 181 16.55 27.86 4.10
CA ASP A 181 16.27 29.09 3.36
C ASP A 181 14.74 29.28 3.29
#